data_AF-A0A7H8ND08-F1
#
_entry.id   AF-A0A7H8ND08-F1
#
_cell.length_a   1.000
_cell.length_b   1.000
_cell.length_c   1.000
_cell.angle_alpha   90.00
_cell.angle_beta   90.00
_cell.angle_gamma   90.00
#
_symmetry.space_group_name_H-M   'P 1'
#
loop_
_entity.id
_entity.type
_entity.pdbx_description
1 polymer ?
#
loop_
_entity_poly.entity_id
_entity_poly.type
_entity_poly.pdbx_seq_one_letter_code
_entity_poly.pdbx_strand_id
1 'polypeptide(L)'
;MAKTDGAAVGVTHRGPDPRAERSRAAALTAAQQLLIEDGWAAVTHVAVAARSGVGRTTLYRHWPESAMLIRDVLARSFEVEHCAPTGDLRADLISELQAFRSMLLDSVAERALRVMIERAAADRASAIILEDCHRKGTELIREIVEAAKVRGELSPDLPTDAAIDKLAGPMLFKRLFFNGTFDDGYVTDLADRFLATYALPQVRGTD
;
A
#
# COMPACT_ATOMS: atom_id res chain seq x y z
N MET A 1 35.66 -34.97 41.06
CA MET A 1 34.67 -35.66 40.22
C MET A 1 33.28 -35.37 40.78
N ALA A 2 32.34 -35.04 39.89
CA ALA A 2 30.92 -34.74 40.10
C ALA A 2 30.57 -33.36 40.67
N LYS A 3 29.53 -32.65 40.22
CA LYS A 3 28.91 -32.45 38.89
C LYS A 3 28.05 -31.18 39.07
N THR A 4 28.04 -30.37 38.03
CA THR A 4 27.26 -29.15 37.78
C THR A 4 25.76 -29.29 38.13
N ASP A 5 25.13 -28.19 38.55
CA ASP A 5 23.86 -27.75 37.93
C ASP A 5 23.60 -26.27 38.19
N GLY A 6 24.05 -25.45 37.24
CA GLY A 6 23.55 -24.10 37.03
C GLY A 6 22.38 -24.17 36.09
N ALA A 7 21.17 -23.97 36.61
CA ALA A 7 19.95 -23.90 35.82
C ALA A 7 19.96 -22.60 35.00
N ALA A 8 20.27 -22.73 33.71
CA ALA A 8 20.04 -21.67 32.73
C ALA A 8 18.55 -21.63 32.39
N VAL A 9 17.86 -20.57 32.82
CA VAL A 9 16.49 -20.25 32.39
C VAL A 9 16.56 -19.79 30.94
N GLY A 10 16.24 -20.68 30.01
CA GLY A 10 16.06 -20.34 28.60
C GLY A 10 14.81 -19.50 28.41
N VAL A 11 14.98 -18.20 28.15
CA VAL A 11 13.91 -17.35 27.63
C VAL A 11 13.64 -17.78 26.19
N THR A 12 12.56 -18.54 25.99
CA THR A 12 12.06 -18.83 24.65
C THR A 12 11.40 -17.57 24.10
N HIS A 13 11.99 -17.00 23.05
CA HIS A 13 11.36 -15.95 22.24
C HIS A 13 10.12 -16.54 21.58
N ARG A 14 8.96 -16.35 22.21
CA ARG A 14 7.68 -16.87 21.74
C ARG A 14 7.21 -15.98 20.58
N GLY A 15 7.19 -16.53 19.37
CA GLY A 15 6.61 -15.87 18.20
C GLY A 15 5.15 -15.45 18.44
N PRO A 16 4.56 -14.65 17.52
CA PRO A 16 3.24 -14.06 17.72
C PRO A 16 2.17 -15.12 18.06
N ASP A 17 1.35 -14.85 19.08
CA ASP A 17 0.29 -15.75 19.54
C ASP A 17 -0.76 -15.96 18.42
N PRO A 18 -0.93 -17.20 17.91
CA PRO A 18 -1.88 -17.50 16.83
C PRO A 18 -3.34 -17.13 17.14
N ARG A 19 -3.72 -17.00 18.42
CA ARG A 19 -5.06 -16.55 18.83
C ARG A 19 -5.19 -15.04 18.72
N ALA A 20 -4.13 -14.31 19.06
CA ALA A 20 -4.08 -12.86 18.91
C ALA A 20 -4.17 -12.48 17.43
N GLU A 21 -3.47 -13.21 16.55
CA GLU A 21 -3.49 -12.95 15.11
C GLU A 21 -4.86 -13.19 14.50
N ARG A 22 -5.53 -14.31 14.85
CA ARG A 22 -6.90 -14.57 14.42
C ARG A 22 -7.89 -13.50 14.89
N SER A 23 -7.73 -13.01 16.13
CA SER A 23 -8.56 -11.92 16.65
C SER A 23 -8.32 -10.62 15.88
N ARG A 24 -7.06 -10.33 15.56
CA ARG A 24 -6.70 -9.16 14.76
C ARG A 24 -7.32 -9.23 13.36
N ALA A 25 -7.18 -10.35 12.67
CA ALA A 25 -7.74 -10.57 11.34
C ALA A 25 -9.27 -10.45 11.33
N ALA A 26 -9.96 -11.01 12.34
CA ALA A 26 -11.41 -10.90 12.48
C ALA A 26 -11.85 -9.44 12.68
N ALA A 27 -11.15 -8.69 13.53
CA ALA A 27 -11.43 -7.27 13.75
C ALA A 27 -11.24 -6.43 12.48
N LEU A 28 -10.14 -6.64 11.74
CA LEU A 28 -9.88 -5.94 10.48
C LEU A 28 -10.92 -6.28 9.41
N THR A 29 -11.38 -7.52 9.36
CA THR A 29 -12.45 -7.96 8.43
C THR A 29 -13.77 -7.26 8.72
N ALA A 30 -14.18 -7.24 9.99
CA ALA A 30 -15.39 -6.52 10.41
C ALA A 30 -15.29 -5.00 10.16
N ALA A 31 -14.13 -4.41 10.45
CA ALA A 31 -13.89 -2.99 10.23
C ALA A 31 -13.91 -2.61 8.74
N GLN A 32 -13.34 -3.44 7.86
CA GLN A 32 -13.41 -3.24 6.42
C GLN A 32 -14.85 -3.31 5.90
N GLN A 33 -15.65 -4.27 6.36
CA GLN A 33 -17.07 -4.35 6.00
C GLN A 33 -17.84 -3.11 6.43
N LEU A 34 -17.65 -2.65 7.67
CA LEU A 34 -18.26 -1.42 8.18
C LEU A 34 -17.84 -0.19 7.35
N LEU A 35 -16.55 -0.10 7.00
CA LEU A 35 -16.03 1.00 6.19
C LEU A 35 -16.68 1.06 4.80
N ILE A 36 -16.91 -0.10 4.17
CA ILE A 36 -17.49 -0.18 2.83
C ILE A 36 -19.01 0.04 2.86
N GLU A 37 -19.71 -0.54 3.84
CA GLU A 37 -21.17 -0.51 3.94
C GLU A 37 -21.68 0.85 4.43
N ASP A 38 -21.07 1.36 5.51
CA ASP A 38 -21.61 2.45 6.31
C ASP A 38 -20.65 3.66 6.41
N GLY A 39 -19.45 3.56 5.82
CA GLY A 39 -18.47 4.63 5.74
C GLY A 39 -17.60 4.79 7.00
N TRP A 40 -16.76 5.83 7.00
CA TRP A 40 -15.72 6.07 8.01
C TRP A 40 -16.25 6.08 9.45
N ALA A 41 -17.35 6.80 9.69
CA ALA A 41 -17.90 7.04 11.01
C ALA A 41 -18.48 5.76 11.65
N ALA A 42 -18.81 4.75 10.86
CA ALA A 42 -19.32 3.48 11.35
C ALA A 42 -18.24 2.58 11.95
N VAL A 43 -16.97 2.81 11.59
CA VAL A 43 -15.83 2.05 12.12
C VAL A 43 -15.51 2.54 13.53
N THR A 44 -16.21 1.96 14.51
CA THR A 44 -15.99 2.20 15.94
C THR A 44 -15.61 0.91 16.65
N HIS A 45 -14.89 0.98 17.79
CA HIS A 45 -14.58 -0.20 18.60
C HIS A 45 -15.82 -0.98 19.01
N VAL A 46 -16.94 -0.29 19.26
CA VAL A 46 -18.21 -0.92 19.64
C VAL A 46 -18.79 -1.70 18.47
N ALA A 47 -18.92 -1.07 17.29
CA ALA A 47 -19.45 -1.72 16.10
C ALA A 47 -18.56 -2.89 15.64
N VAL A 48 -17.25 -2.70 15.67
CA VAL A 48 -16.26 -3.73 15.31
C VAL A 48 -16.31 -4.89 16.29
N ALA A 49 -16.41 -4.65 17.60
CA ALA A 49 -16.57 -5.71 18.59
C ALA A 49 -17.85 -6.52 18.36
N ALA A 50 -18.97 -5.83 18.10
CA ALA A 50 -20.25 -6.47 17.84
C ALA A 50 -20.21 -7.36 16.59
N ARG A 51 -19.55 -6.92 15.52
CA ARG A 51 -19.48 -7.64 14.24
C ARG A 51 -18.41 -8.73 14.20
N SER A 52 -17.24 -8.50 14.81
CA SER A 52 -16.12 -9.46 14.80
C SER A 52 -16.18 -10.52 15.91
N GLY A 53 -16.97 -10.28 16.97
CA GLY A 53 -16.94 -11.08 18.19
C GLY A 53 -15.68 -10.87 19.04
N VAL A 54 -14.78 -9.96 18.66
CA VAL A 54 -13.57 -9.65 19.42
C VAL A 54 -13.91 -8.72 20.58
N GLY A 55 -13.46 -9.07 21.79
CA GLY A 55 -13.72 -8.26 22.99
C GLY A 55 -13.14 -6.85 22.88
N ARG A 56 -13.90 -5.84 23.34
CA ARG A 56 -13.50 -4.42 23.30
C ARG A 56 -12.12 -4.15 23.91
N THR A 57 -11.79 -4.77 25.04
CA THR A 57 -10.47 -4.63 25.69
C THR A 57 -9.32 -5.08 24.77
N THR A 58 -9.55 -6.12 23.97
CA THR A 58 -8.58 -6.57 22.96
C THR A 58 -8.46 -5.55 21.84
N LEU A 59 -9.57 -5.01 21.34
CA LEU A 59 -9.53 -3.98 20.31
C LEU A 59 -8.79 -2.72 20.77
N TYR A 60 -9.10 -2.18 21.96
CA TYR A 60 -8.41 -1.00 22.51
C TYR A 60 -6.91 -1.23 22.75
N ARG A 61 -6.50 -2.46 23.06
CA ARG A 61 -5.09 -2.82 23.21
C ARG A 61 -4.33 -2.78 21.88
N HIS A 62 -4.96 -3.22 20.79
CA HIS A 62 -4.32 -3.23 19.46
C HIS A 62 -4.45 -1.88 18.75
N TRP A 63 -5.58 -1.21 18.92
CA TRP A 63 -5.89 0.08 18.32
C TRP A 63 -6.49 0.97 19.41
N PRO A 64 -5.71 1.82 20.08
CA PRO A 64 -6.26 2.75 21.06
C PRO A 64 -7.35 3.67 20.47
N GLU A 65 -7.20 4.05 19.20
CA GLU A 65 -8.11 4.90 18.46
C GLU A 65 -8.66 4.20 17.21
N SER A 66 -9.92 4.47 16.83
CA SER A 66 -10.53 3.85 15.65
C SER A 66 -9.81 4.24 14.36
N ALA A 67 -9.19 5.43 14.30
CA ALA A 67 -8.36 5.85 13.18
C ALA A 67 -7.18 4.90 12.91
N MET A 68 -6.56 4.33 13.96
CA MET A 68 -5.49 3.35 13.80
C MET A 68 -6.01 2.02 13.24
N LEU A 69 -7.22 1.62 13.63
CA LEU A 69 -7.88 0.44 13.06
C LEU A 69 -8.18 0.66 11.57
N ILE A 70 -8.68 1.84 11.21
CA ILE A 70 -8.96 2.20 9.82
C ILE A 70 -7.67 2.22 9.00
N ARG A 71 -6.58 2.82 9.50
CA ARG A 71 -5.26 2.77 8.86
C ARG A 71 -4.84 1.34 8.54
N ASP A 72 -4.99 0.42 9.49
CA ASP A 72 -4.60 -0.98 9.27
C ASP A 72 -5.55 -1.69 8.27
N VAL A 73 -6.85 -1.35 8.27
CA VAL A 73 -7.80 -1.82 7.25
C VAL A 73 -7.40 -1.34 5.86
N LEU A 74 -6.99 -0.09 5.73
CA LEU A 74 -6.57 0.51 4.47
C LEU A 74 -5.26 -0.09 3.98
N ALA A 75 -4.28 -0.25 4.87
CA ALA A 75 -3.03 -0.92 4.55
C ALA A 75 -3.29 -2.33 3.99
N ARG A 76 -4.21 -3.09 4.60
CA ARG A 76 -4.63 -4.41 4.09
C ARG A 76 -5.39 -4.31 2.77
N SER A 77 -6.18 -3.26 2.57
CA SER A 77 -6.98 -3.09 1.34
C SER A 77 -6.11 -2.67 0.16
N PHE A 78 -4.98 -2.02 0.40
CA PHE A 78 -4.03 -1.61 -0.63
C PHE A 78 -2.88 -2.60 -0.82
N GLU A 79 -2.88 -3.71 -0.08
CA GLU A 79 -1.88 -4.75 -0.22
C GLU A 79 -2.04 -5.41 -1.58
N VAL A 80 -1.05 -5.22 -2.45
CA VAL A 80 -0.98 -5.84 -3.76
C VAL A 80 0.30 -6.65 -3.89
N GLU A 81 0.23 -7.71 -4.68
CA GLU A 81 1.41 -8.49 -5.02
C GLU A 81 2.24 -7.69 -6.02
N HIS A 82 3.46 -7.34 -5.59
CA HIS A 82 4.43 -6.66 -6.43
C HIS A 82 5.42 -7.66 -7.01
N CYS A 83 5.82 -7.46 -8.27
CA CYS A 83 6.93 -8.20 -8.85
C CYS A 83 8.26 -7.59 -8.38
N ALA A 84 9.25 -8.45 -8.09
CA ALA A 84 10.60 -7.98 -7.80
C ALA A 84 11.19 -7.29 -9.06
N PRO A 85 11.80 -6.10 -8.93
CA PRO A 85 12.43 -5.41 -10.06
C PRO A 85 13.52 -6.26 -10.71
N THR A 86 13.53 -6.29 -12.03
CA THR A 86 14.42 -7.09 -12.86
C THR A 86 15.66 -6.30 -13.31
N GLY A 87 15.58 -4.97 -13.28
CA GLY A 87 16.59 -4.07 -13.83
C GLY A 87 16.26 -3.59 -15.24
N ASP A 88 15.28 -4.19 -15.93
CA ASP A 88 14.70 -3.63 -17.14
C ASP A 88 13.66 -2.57 -16.75
N LEU A 89 14.03 -1.30 -16.87
CA LEU A 89 13.17 -0.17 -16.49
C LEU A 89 11.77 -0.25 -17.11
N ARG A 90 11.66 -0.64 -18.39
CA ARG A 90 10.35 -0.68 -19.06
C ARG A 90 9.51 -1.79 -18.47
N ALA A 91 10.07 -2.99 -18.33
CA ALA A 91 9.36 -4.13 -17.76
C ALA A 91 8.96 -3.89 -16.29
N ASP A 92 9.85 -3.27 -15.52
CA ASP A 92 9.64 -2.97 -14.11
C ASP A 92 8.53 -1.92 -13.91
N LEU A 93 8.53 -0.84 -14.72
CA LEU A 93 7.46 0.16 -14.70
C LEU A 93 6.09 -0.43 -15.08
N ILE A 94 6.05 -1.26 -16.12
CA ILE A 94 4.79 -1.90 -16.55
C ILE A 94 4.27 -2.82 -15.44
N SER A 95 5.14 -3.62 -14.84
CA SER A 95 4.76 -4.57 -13.78
C SER A 95 4.20 -3.83 -12.57
N GLU A 96 4.84 -2.73 -12.17
CA GLU A 96 4.38 -1.94 -11.03
C GLU A 96 3.07 -1.18 -11.31
N LEU A 97 2.91 -0.64 -12.52
CA LEU A 97 1.64 -0.05 -12.94
C LEU A 97 0.52 -1.09 -13.04
N GLN A 98 0.82 -2.36 -13.35
CA GLN A 98 -0.17 -3.44 -13.32
C GLN A 98 -0.59 -3.81 -11.90
N ALA A 99 0.33 -3.81 -10.93
CA ALA A 99 -0.01 -3.94 -9.51
C ALA A 99 -0.93 -2.80 -9.06
N PHE A 100 -0.57 -1.56 -9.43
CA PHE A 100 -1.39 -0.38 -9.14
C PHE A 100 -2.77 -0.44 -9.81
N ARG A 101 -2.85 -0.92 -11.06
CA ARG A 101 -4.11 -1.17 -11.75
C ARG A 101 -4.97 -2.18 -11.01
N SER A 102 -4.40 -3.28 -10.55
CA SER A 102 -5.11 -4.32 -9.80
C SER A 102 -5.73 -3.74 -8.53
N MET A 103 -4.99 -2.90 -7.82
CA MET A 103 -5.52 -2.16 -6.66
C MET A 103 -6.68 -1.24 -7.03
N LEU A 104 -6.55 -0.44 -8.09
CA LEU A 104 -7.60 0.51 -8.51
C LEU A 104 -8.87 -0.17 -9.06
N LEU A 105 -8.75 -1.37 -9.60
CA LEU A 105 -9.89 -2.15 -10.11
C LEU A 105 -10.51 -3.05 -9.05
N ASP A 106 -9.83 -3.29 -7.93
CA ASP A 106 -10.45 -3.93 -6.77
C ASP A 106 -11.49 -2.99 -6.14
N SER A 107 -12.73 -3.50 -6.04
CA SER A 107 -13.87 -2.70 -5.57
C SER A 107 -13.75 -2.27 -4.12
N VAL A 108 -13.03 -3.03 -3.30
CA VAL A 108 -12.86 -2.74 -1.87
C VAL A 108 -11.78 -1.67 -1.70
N ALA A 109 -10.62 -1.87 -2.30
CA ALA A 109 -9.52 -0.91 -2.29
C ALA A 109 -9.94 0.44 -2.88
N GLU A 110 -10.60 0.44 -4.04
CA GLU A 110 -11.03 1.68 -4.70
C GLU A 110 -12.01 2.49 -3.85
N ARG A 111 -13.01 1.83 -3.23
CA ARG A 111 -13.94 2.50 -2.30
C ARG A 111 -13.21 3.04 -1.08
N ALA A 112 -12.30 2.26 -0.51
CA ALA A 112 -11.53 2.66 0.66
C ALA A 112 -10.64 3.88 0.35
N LEU A 113 -10.03 3.94 -0.84
CA LEU A 113 -9.27 5.10 -1.31
C LEU A 113 -10.15 6.35 -1.47
N ARG A 114 -11.36 6.22 -2.02
CA ARG A 114 -12.30 7.36 -2.16
C ARG A 114 -12.71 7.94 -0.80
N VAL A 115 -13.11 7.07 0.13
CA VAL A 115 -13.48 7.47 1.49
C VAL A 115 -12.30 8.18 2.16
N MET A 116 -11.08 7.68 1.95
CA MET A 116 -9.87 8.32 2.47
C MET A 116 -9.63 9.72 1.90
N ILE A 117 -9.73 9.88 0.58
CA ILE A 117 -9.54 11.18 -0.09
C ILE A 117 -10.58 12.20 0.41
N GLU A 118 -11.84 11.79 0.52
CA GLU A 118 -12.90 12.64 1.05
C GLU A 118 -12.61 13.09 2.48
N ARG A 119 -12.20 12.16 3.35
CA ARG A 119 -11.95 12.43 4.77
C ARG A 119 -10.69 13.27 5.01
N ALA A 120 -9.64 13.06 4.22
CA ALA A 120 -8.38 13.80 4.33
C ALA A 120 -8.57 15.32 4.13
N ALA A 121 -9.59 15.74 3.38
CA ALA A 121 -9.91 17.16 3.20
C ALA A 121 -10.47 17.83 4.48
N ALA A 122 -11.07 17.06 5.39
CA ALA A 122 -11.78 17.57 6.57
C ALA A 122 -11.09 17.22 7.90
N ASP A 123 -10.20 16.24 7.92
CA ASP A 123 -9.59 15.71 9.14
C ASP A 123 -8.08 15.48 8.96
N ARG A 124 -7.29 16.11 9.84
CA ARG A 124 -5.83 16.02 9.82
C ARG A 124 -5.34 14.60 10.09
N ALA A 125 -6.01 13.83 10.95
CA ALA A 125 -5.60 12.45 11.23
C ALA A 125 -5.78 11.58 9.97
N SER A 126 -6.89 11.74 9.26
CA SER A 126 -7.15 11.10 7.97
C SER A 126 -6.14 11.53 6.90
N ALA A 127 -5.75 12.80 6.86
CA ALA A 127 -4.72 13.29 5.92
C ALA A 127 -3.35 12.60 6.16
N ILE A 128 -2.94 12.45 7.42
CA ILE A 128 -1.71 11.73 7.79
C ILE A 128 -1.78 10.27 7.36
N ILE A 129 -2.93 9.61 7.54
CA ILE A 129 -3.12 8.22 7.10
C ILE A 129 -3.03 8.11 5.58
N LEU A 130 -3.61 9.06 4.83
CA LEU A 130 -3.52 9.07 3.37
C LEU A 130 -2.07 9.23 2.89
N GLU A 131 -1.33 10.14 3.51
CA GLU A 131 0.09 10.37 3.22
C GLU A 131 0.94 9.13 3.53
N ASP A 132 0.68 8.45 4.65
CA ASP A 132 1.35 7.20 5.01
C ASP A 132 1.06 6.08 4.01
N CYS A 133 -0.19 5.95 3.56
CA CYS A 133 -0.59 4.99 2.53
C CYS A 133 0.06 5.31 1.18
N HIS A 134 0.08 6.59 0.78
CA HIS A 134 0.75 7.03 -0.44
C HIS A 134 2.25 6.74 -0.39
N ARG A 135 2.92 7.06 0.72
CA ARG A 135 4.34 6.81 0.89
C ARG A 135 4.65 5.32 0.72
N LYS A 136 3.93 4.45 1.42
CA LYS A 136 4.11 2.98 1.33
C LYS A 136 3.78 2.43 -0.05
N GLY A 137 2.64 2.82 -0.61
CA GLY A 137 2.17 2.34 -1.91
C GLY A 137 3.03 2.82 -3.09
N THR A 138 3.93 3.78 -2.87
CA THR A 138 4.86 4.28 -3.90
C THR A 138 6.32 3.90 -3.63
N GLU A 139 6.60 3.07 -2.62
CA GLU A 139 7.97 2.65 -2.27
C GLU A 139 8.66 1.96 -3.45
N LEU A 140 7.99 0.99 -4.09
CA LEU A 140 8.61 0.20 -5.15
C LEU A 140 8.84 0.99 -6.45
N ILE A 141 7.84 1.75 -6.91
CA ILE A 141 8.01 2.62 -8.08
C ILE A 141 9.10 3.67 -7.85
N ARG A 142 9.26 4.17 -6.61
CA ARG A 142 10.35 5.08 -6.23
C ARG A 142 11.70 4.38 -6.37
N GLU A 143 11.82 3.15 -5.86
CA GLU A 143 13.04 2.35 -6.01
C GLU A 143 13.41 2.14 -7.48
N ILE A 144 12.45 1.77 -8.32
CA ILE A 144 12.64 1.59 -9.77
C ILE A 144 13.16 2.87 -10.42
N VAL A 145 12.52 4.01 -10.14
CA VAL A 145 12.90 5.31 -10.70
C VAL A 145 14.29 5.74 -10.24
N GLU A 146 14.60 5.64 -8.94
CA GLU A 146 15.91 6.03 -8.42
C GLU A 146 17.03 5.11 -8.95
N ALA A 147 16.79 3.80 -9.03
CA ALA A 147 17.75 2.86 -9.60
C ALA A 147 18.03 3.17 -11.08
N ALA A 148 17.00 3.50 -11.86
CA ALA A 148 17.15 3.88 -13.26
C ALA A 148 17.91 5.19 -13.46
N LYS A 149 17.77 6.17 -12.55
CA LYS A 149 18.61 7.38 -12.56
C LYS A 149 20.08 7.05 -12.31
N VAL A 150 20.35 6.18 -11.33
CA VAL A 150 21.73 5.73 -11.04
C VAL A 150 22.34 5.00 -12.23
N ARG A 151 21.56 4.22 -12.98
CA ARG A 151 21.98 3.57 -14.23
C ARG A 151 22.11 4.50 -15.43
N GLY A 152 21.71 5.78 -15.31
CA GLY A 152 21.69 6.73 -16.42
C GLY A 152 20.60 6.45 -17.46
N GLU A 153 19.56 5.71 -17.09
CA GLU A 153 18.40 5.44 -17.96
C GLU A 153 17.35 6.55 -17.87
N LEU A 154 17.27 7.23 -16.73
CA LEU A 154 16.44 8.43 -16.52
C LEU A 154 17.32 9.62 -16.16
N SER A 155 16.84 10.83 -16.48
CA SER A 155 17.53 12.06 -16.09
C SER A 155 17.68 12.16 -14.56
N PRO A 156 18.88 12.47 -14.04
CA PRO A 156 19.07 12.70 -12.60
C PRO A 156 18.27 13.92 -12.10
N ASP A 157 17.95 14.86 -12.99
CA ASP A 157 17.19 16.07 -12.67
C ASP A 157 15.67 15.85 -12.63
N LEU A 158 15.18 14.68 -13.05
CA LEU A 158 13.75 14.35 -12.96
C LEU A 158 13.37 14.11 -11.50
N PRO A 159 12.52 14.93 -10.85
CA PRO A 159 12.11 14.65 -9.47
C PRO A 159 11.29 13.35 -9.42
N THR A 160 11.58 12.48 -8.45
CA THR A 160 10.93 11.14 -8.38
C THR A 160 9.44 11.25 -8.10
N ASP A 161 9.03 12.18 -7.27
CA ASP A 161 7.61 12.45 -7.02
C ASP A 161 6.91 12.89 -8.32
N ALA A 162 7.56 13.73 -9.13
CA ALA A 162 7.03 14.13 -10.43
C ALA A 162 6.95 12.97 -11.43
N ALA A 163 7.85 11.99 -11.36
CA ALA A 163 7.75 10.76 -12.15
C ALA A 163 6.53 9.93 -11.73
N ILE A 164 6.35 9.74 -10.43
CA ILE A 164 5.22 9.01 -9.85
C ILE A 164 3.89 9.69 -10.22
N ASP A 165 3.79 11.02 -10.09
CA ASP A 165 2.59 11.78 -10.46
C ASP A 165 2.19 11.56 -11.93
N LYS A 166 3.18 11.49 -12.83
CA LYS A 166 2.96 11.28 -14.26
C LYS A 166 2.53 9.85 -14.60
N LEU A 167 2.97 8.88 -13.80
CA LEU A 167 2.69 7.45 -13.98
C LEU A 167 1.36 7.05 -13.32
N ALA A 168 1.13 7.45 -12.07
CA ALA A 168 -0.08 7.11 -11.31
C ALA A 168 -1.26 8.05 -11.58
N GLY A 169 -0.98 9.34 -11.82
CA GLY A 169 -2.00 10.39 -11.96
C GLY A 169 -3.07 10.12 -13.03
N PRO A 170 -2.70 9.71 -14.27
CA PRO A 170 -3.68 9.40 -15.32
C PRO A 170 -4.62 8.25 -14.93
N MET A 171 -4.12 7.22 -14.24
CA MET A 171 -4.92 6.08 -13.78
C MET A 171 -5.89 6.51 -12.67
N LEU A 172 -5.41 7.28 -11.70
CA LEU A 172 -6.24 7.87 -10.63
C LEU A 172 -7.32 8.78 -11.21
N PHE A 173 -6.97 9.68 -12.12
CA PHE A 173 -7.93 10.59 -12.76
C PHE A 173 -9.03 9.80 -13.48
N LYS A 174 -8.65 8.85 -14.33
CA LYS A 174 -9.61 8.03 -15.09
C LYS A 174 -10.51 7.19 -14.18
N ARG A 175 -9.95 6.55 -13.14
CA ARG A 175 -10.71 5.70 -12.22
C ARG A 175 -11.60 6.52 -11.28
N LEU A 176 -11.03 7.51 -10.60
CA LEU A 176 -11.68 8.21 -9.50
C LEU A 176 -12.67 9.28 -9.98
N PHE A 177 -12.42 9.94 -11.10
CA PHE A 177 -13.32 11.00 -11.57
C PHE A 177 -14.40 10.49 -12.52
N PHE A 178 -14.11 9.44 -13.29
CA PHE A 178 -14.99 8.99 -14.37
C PHE A 178 -15.41 7.52 -14.26
N ASN A 179 -15.02 6.83 -13.18
CA ASN A 179 -15.25 5.40 -12.99
C ASN A 179 -14.77 4.56 -14.20
N GLY A 180 -13.77 5.06 -14.91
CA GLY A 180 -13.23 4.41 -16.11
C GLY A 180 -12.45 3.15 -15.77
N THR A 181 -12.44 2.21 -16.71
CA THR A 181 -11.55 1.04 -16.68
C THR A 181 -10.34 1.29 -17.58
N PHE A 182 -9.29 0.50 -17.38
CA PHE A 182 -8.11 0.48 -18.23
C PHE A 182 -7.62 -0.97 -18.36
N ASP A 183 -7.18 -1.33 -19.56
CA ASP A 183 -6.66 -2.64 -19.92
C ASP A 183 -5.12 -2.66 -19.87
N ASP A 184 -4.53 -3.81 -20.20
CA ASP A 184 -3.08 -3.98 -20.23
C ASP A 184 -2.40 -3.08 -21.28
N GLY A 185 -3.11 -2.80 -22.37
CA GLY A 185 -2.67 -1.90 -23.42
C GLY A 185 -2.50 -0.47 -22.91
N TYR A 186 -3.46 0.02 -22.12
CA TYR A 186 -3.39 1.34 -21.50
C TYR A 186 -2.19 1.49 -20.55
N VAL A 187 -1.92 0.47 -19.72
CA VAL A 187 -0.78 0.48 -18.80
C VAL A 187 0.54 0.50 -19.56
N THR A 188 0.66 -0.34 -20.59
CA THR A 188 1.84 -0.41 -21.45
C THR A 188 2.09 0.92 -22.16
N ASP A 189 1.07 1.48 -22.79
CA ASP A 189 1.14 2.78 -23.48
C ASP A 189 1.52 3.92 -22.54
N LEU A 190 1.02 3.91 -21.29
CA LEU A 190 1.37 4.91 -20.31
C LEU A 190 2.86 4.87 -19.93
N ALA A 191 3.40 3.66 -19.69
CA ALA A 191 4.83 3.48 -19.45
C ALA A 191 5.67 3.90 -20.67
N ASP A 192 5.25 3.51 -21.87
CA ASP A 192 5.96 3.83 -23.12
C ASP A 192 6.01 5.34 -23.38
N ARG A 193 4.89 6.05 -23.17
CA ARG A 193 4.86 7.52 -23.31
C ARG A 193 5.71 8.23 -22.27
N PHE A 194 5.75 7.72 -21.04
CA PHE A 194 6.65 8.23 -20.01
C PHE A 194 8.11 8.06 -20.46
N LEU A 195 8.50 6.86 -20.88
CA LEU A 195 9.87 6.58 -21.31
C LEU A 195 10.26 7.37 -22.57
N ALA A 196 9.39 7.51 -23.54
CA ALA A 196 9.65 8.32 -24.74
C ALA A 196 9.96 9.79 -24.41
N THR A 197 9.47 10.29 -23.27
CA THR A 197 9.67 11.68 -22.83
C THR A 197 10.89 11.83 -21.91
N TYR A 198 11.14 10.85 -21.04
CA TYR A 198 12.06 11.00 -19.90
C TYR A 198 13.26 10.05 -19.91
N ALA A 199 13.26 9.02 -20.75
CA ALA A 199 14.39 8.12 -20.88
C ALA A 199 15.56 8.82 -21.57
N LEU A 200 16.76 8.63 -21.03
CA LEU A 200 17.98 9.09 -21.67
C LEU A 200 18.34 8.15 -22.83
N PRO A 201 18.90 8.69 -23.93
CA PRO A 201 19.47 7.87 -24.98
C PRO A 201 20.53 6.95 -24.38
N GLN A 202 20.36 5.65 -24.54
CA GLN A 202 21.38 4.69 -24.16
C GLN A 202 22.60 4.92 -25.06
N VAL A 203 23.68 5.46 -24.50
CA VAL A 203 24.97 5.49 -25.19
C VAL A 203 25.39 4.04 -25.32
N ARG A 204 25.11 3.44 -26.49
CA ARG A 204 25.69 2.14 -26.85
C ARG A 204 27.20 2.36 -26.80
N GLY A 205 27.85 1.81 -25.78
CA GLY A 205 29.31 1.78 -25.72
C GLY A 205 29.80 1.19 -27.03
N THR A 206 30.50 2.01 -27.81
CA THR A 206 31.44 1.52 -28.81
C THR A 206 32.59 0.89 -28.05
N ASP A 207 32.70 -0.43 -28.17
CA ASP A 207 33.82 -1.34 -27.87
C ASP A 207 34.62 -1.18 -26.57
#